data_AF-A0A8B3LGN2-F1
#
_entry.id   AF-A0A8B3LGN2-F1
#
_cell.length_a   1.000
_cell.length_b   1.000
_cell.length_c   1.000
_cell.angle_alpha   90.00
_cell.angle_beta   90.00
_cell.angle_gamma   90.00
#
_symmetry.space_group_name_H-M   'P 1'
#
loop_
_entity.id
_entity.type
_entity.pdbx_description
1 polymer ?
#
loop_
_entity_poly.entity_id
_entity_poly.type
_entity_poly.pdbx_seq_one_letter_code
_entity_poly.pdbx_strand_id
1 'polypeptide(L)'
;GDLLSALAAGRLIHEKKLDVAVGRTDFVGCDPGAWNCLAKEGAYAGLSIDAGVECDSACALMLAGGIRRFVGPQARLSLYPMGQKQMVKAYLEEMAIGPALFAAIERRSVERRLEPGMMLKVGLTTGLQSVDALTGATICEAVPRPENCRIRPSANAEADAPAKL
;
A
#
# COMPACT_ATOMS: atom_id res chain seq x y z
N GLY A 1 -14.51 -0.59 0.35
CA GLY A 1 -14.53 0.06 -0.97
C GLY A 1 -15.45 -0.68 -1.95
N ASP A 2 -15.57 -0.21 -3.19
CA ASP A 2 -16.36 -0.83 -4.26
C ASP A 2 -15.53 -1.80 -5.10
N LEU A 3 -16.12 -2.92 -5.57
CA LEU A 3 -15.41 -3.96 -6.34
C LEU A 3 -14.93 -3.41 -7.69
N LEU A 4 -15.84 -2.87 -8.51
CA LEU A 4 -15.53 -2.50 -9.88
C LEU A 4 -14.49 -1.40 -9.95
N SER A 5 -14.58 -0.44 -9.02
CA SER A 5 -13.62 0.65 -8.86
C SER A 5 -12.23 0.14 -8.47
N ALA A 6 -12.16 -0.83 -7.55
CA ALA A 6 -10.90 -1.46 -7.17
C ALA A 6 -10.25 -2.22 -8.33
N LEU A 7 -11.03 -2.98 -9.09
CA LEU A 7 -10.53 -3.71 -10.25
C LEU A 7 -10.07 -2.75 -11.37
N ALA A 8 -10.81 -1.66 -11.60
CA ALA A 8 -10.44 -0.65 -12.58
C ALA A 8 -9.15 0.08 -12.20
N ALA A 9 -9.04 0.53 -10.94
CA ALA A 9 -7.82 1.15 -10.42
C ALA A 9 -6.62 0.20 -10.49
N GLY A 10 -6.82 -1.07 -10.09
CA GLY A 10 -5.79 -2.10 -10.19
C GLY A 10 -5.32 -2.38 -11.62
N ARG A 11 -6.23 -2.41 -12.60
CA ARG A 11 -5.88 -2.52 -14.03
C ARG A 11 -5.06 -1.33 -14.50
N LEU A 12 -5.44 -0.11 -14.11
CA LEU A 12 -4.67 1.11 -14.45
C LEU A 12 -3.25 1.05 -13.87
N ILE A 13 -3.10 0.64 -12.61
CA ILE A 13 -1.81 0.43 -11.96
C ILE A 13 -0.96 -0.58 -12.76
N HIS A 14 -1.55 -1.72 -13.13
CA HIS A 14 -0.88 -2.78 -13.86
C HIS A 14 -0.45 -2.36 -15.28
N GLU A 15 -1.33 -1.66 -15.98
CA GLU A 15 -1.07 -1.13 -17.32
C GLU A 15 0.08 -0.12 -17.31
N LYS A 16 0.10 0.77 -16.30
CA LYS A 16 1.14 1.78 -16.13
C LYS A 16 2.42 1.27 -15.45
N LYS A 17 2.49 -0.03 -15.15
CA LYS A 17 3.65 -0.69 -14.55
C LYS A 17 4.08 -0.03 -13.24
N LEU A 18 3.12 0.38 -12.43
CA LEU A 18 3.38 1.06 -11.17
C LEU A 18 3.73 0.05 -10.07
N ASP A 19 4.66 0.46 -9.22
CA ASP A 19 4.85 -0.17 -7.93
C ASP A 19 3.79 0.34 -6.95
N VAL A 20 3.33 -0.54 -6.07
CA VAL A 20 2.30 -0.20 -5.08
C VAL A 20 2.76 -0.58 -3.70
N ALA A 21 2.62 0.37 -2.77
CA ALA A 21 2.85 0.17 -1.36
C ALA A 21 1.59 0.48 -0.55
N VAL A 22 1.39 -0.28 0.52
CA VAL A 22 0.36 -0.01 1.52
C VAL A 22 1.01 0.74 2.67
N GLY A 23 0.52 1.96 2.93
CA GLY A 23 1.02 2.85 3.98
C GLY A 23 -0.02 3.91 4.34
N ARG A 24 0.20 4.60 5.47
CA ARG A 24 -0.51 5.82 5.85
C ARG A 24 0.47 6.98 5.84
N THR A 25 -0.02 8.18 5.59
CA THR A 25 0.76 9.40 5.74
C THR A 25 0.52 10.02 7.11
N ASP A 26 1.57 10.12 7.90
CA ASP A 26 1.60 10.90 9.13
C ASP A 26 2.11 12.30 8.82
N PHE A 27 1.19 13.26 8.74
CA PHE A 27 1.52 14.65 8.46
C PHE A 27 2.31 15.27 9.61
N VAL A 28 3.42 15.92 9.25
CA VAL A 28 4.30 16.66 10.16
C VAL A 28 4.04 18.17 10.06
N GLY A 29 4.11 18.86 11.18
CA GLY A 29 3.79 20.29 11.26
C GLY A 29 2.31 20.56 11.53
N CYS A 30 1.44 20.48 10.52
CA CYS A 30 0.01 20.66 10.71
C CYS A 30 -0.82 19.58 10.00
N ASP A 31 -2.00 19.29 10.56
CA ASP A 31 -2.90 18.25 10.07
C ASP A 31 -3.87 18.81 9.00
N PRO A 32 -3.93 18.24 7.78
CA PRO A 32 -4.83 18.72 6.72
C PRO A 32 -6.31 18.70 7.09
N GLY A 33 -6.72 17.90 8.09
CA GLY A 33 -8.09 17.89 8.61
C GLY A 33 -8.40 19.07 9.52
N ALA A 34 -7.40 19.81 10.01
CA ALA A 34 -7.60 20.99 10.85
C ALA A 34 -8.02 22.19 10.00
N TRP A 35 -9.08 22.87 10.43
CA TRP A 35 -9.71 23.98 9.69
C TRP A 35 -8.78 25.18 9.37
N ASN A 36 -7.68 25.32 10.11
CA ASN A 36 -6.70 26.39 9.96
C ASN A 36 -5.32 25.91 9.44
N CYS A 37 -5.20 24.64 9.03
CA CYS A 37 -3.96 24.13 8.47
C CYS A 37 -3.95 24.36 6.95
N LEU A 38 -3.05 25.24 6.50
CA LEU A 38 -2.80 25.48 5.09
C LEU A 38 -1.47 24.85 4.69
N ALA A 39 -1.48 24.17 3.54
CA ALA A 39 -0.27 23.58 2.97
C ALA A 39 0.79 24.66 2.71
N LYS A 40 2.00 24.44 3.24
CA LYS A 40 3.14 25.30 2.93
C LYS A 40 3.62 24.97 1.53
N GLU A 41 3.81 25.99 0.68
CA GLU A 41 4.25 25.81 -0.71
C GLU A 41 3.34 24.84 -1.51
N GLY A 42 2.05 24.77 -1.14
CA GLY A 42 1.07 23.92 -1.81
C GLY A 42 1.17 22.43 -1.49
N ALA A 43 2.02 22.01 -0.55
CA ALA A 43 2.13 20.62 -0.11
C ALA A 43 2.13 20.47 1.42
N TYR A 44 1.56 19.37 1.91
CA TYR A 44 1.71 18.97 3.31
C TYR A 44 2.93 18.05 3.42
N ALA A 45 3.80 18.33 4.39
CA ALA A 45 4.89 17.44 4.73
C ALA A 45 4.33 16.26 5.54
N GLY A 46 4.81 15.06 5.28
CA GLY A 46 4.42 13.87 6.03
C GLY A 46 5.36 12.71 5.80
N LEU A 47 5.27 11.73 6.68
CA LEU A 47 6.03 10.48 6.62
C LEU A 47 5.09 9.36 6.22
N SER A 48 5.57 8.47 5.36
CA SER A 48 4.82 7.27 5.02
C SER A 48 5.18 6.16 5.99
N ILE A 49 4.20 5.74 6.78
CA ILE A 49 4.37 4.73 7.83
C ILE A 49 3.55 3.48 7.51
N ASP A 50 3.98 2.32 7.98
CA ASP A 50 3.22 1.06 7.85
C ASP A 50 2.46 0.68 9.14
N ALA A 51 2.72 1.38 10.25
CA ALA A 51 2.04 1.19 11.53
C ALA A 51 0.58 1.64 11.49
N GLY A 52 -0.33 0.83 12.05
CA GLY A 52 -1.76 1.17 12.15
C GLY A 52 -2.50 1.26 10.81
N VAL A 53 -1.91 0.73 9.73
CA VAL A 53 -2.51 0.71 8.39
C VAL A 53 -3.45 -0.47 8.25
N GLU A 54 -4.67 -0.21 7.80
CA GLU A 54 -5.66 -1.24 7.44
C GLU A 54 -5.89 -1.17 5.93
N CYS A 55 -5.79 -2.31 5.25
CA CYS A 55 -6.03 -2.43 3.82
C CYS A 55 -6.85 -3.71 3.58
N ASP A 56 -8.16 -3.50 3.48
CA ASP A 56 -9.13 -4.57 3.28
C ASP A 56 -9.38 -4.83 1.79
N SER A 57 -10.24 -5.81 1.50
CA SER A 57 -10.48 -6.40 0.19
C SER A 57 -10.33 -5.46 -1.03
N ALA A 58 -10.99 -4.31 -1.05
CA ALA A 58 -10.89 -3.39 -2.19
C ALA A 58 -9.47 -2.82 -2.34
N CYS A 59 -8.83 -2.46 -1.23
CA CYS A 59 -7.44 -2.02 -1.19
C CYS A 59 -6.47 -3.14 -1.61
N ALA A 60 -6.66 -4.36 -1.10
CA ALA A 60 -5.83 -5.51 -1.48
C ALA A 60 -5.98 -5.89 -2.97
N LEU A 61 -7.15 -5.68 -3.57
CA LEU A 61 -7.36 -5.85 -5.01
C LEU A 61 -6.64 -4.77 -5.82
N MET A 62 -6.62 -3.51 -5.38
CA MET A 62 -5.81 -2.47 -6.04
C MET A 62 -4.32 -2.78 -5.94
N LEU A 63 -3.85 -3.21 -4.76
CA LEU A 63 -2.47 -3.66 -4.52
C LEU A 63 -2.06 -4.77 -5.50
N ALA A 64 -2.94 -5.72 -5.78
CA ALA A 64 -2.67 -6.83 -6.69
C ALA A 64 -2.18 -6.37 -8.08
N GLY A 65 -2.60 -5.19 -8.54
CA GLY A 65 -2.20 -4.63 -9.84
C GLY A 65 -0.76 -4.14 -9.92
N GLY A 66 -0.07 -3.96 -8.78
CA GLY A 66 1.31 -3.51 -8.76
C GLY A 66 2.29 -4.51 -9.37
N ILE A 67 3.34 -4.00 -10.03
CA ILE A 67 4.44 -4.83 -10.53
C ILE A 67 5.35 -5.27 -9.38
N ARG A 68 5.65 -4.35 -8.46
CA ARG A 68 6.15 -4.66 -7.12
C ARG A 68 5.11 -4.23 -6.09
N ARG A 69 4.90 -5.07 -5.09
CA ARG A 69 3.82 -4.98 -4.11
C ARG A 69 4.40 -5.04 -2.71
N PHE A 70 4.37 -3.90 -2.02
CA PHE A 70 5.02 -3.67 -0.74
C PHE A 70 3.98 -3.53 0.38
N VAL A 71 4.11 -4.38 1.40
CA VAL A 71 3.25 -4.35 2.58
C VAL A 71 4.16 -4.56 3.77
N GLY A 72 4.26 -3.53 4.60
CA GLY A 72 5.08 -3.58 5.80
C GLY A 72 4.52 -4.55 6.86
N PRO A 73 5.37 -5.08 7.75
CA PRO A 73 4.94 -6.06 8.76
C PRO A 73 3.92 -5.51 9.77
N GLN A 74 3.88 -4.19 9.97
CA GLN A 74 2.92 -3.56 10.89
C GLN A 74 1.57 -3.27 10.22
N ALA A 75 1.50 -3.32 8.89
CA ALA A 75 0.25 -3.17 8.17
C ALA A 75 -0.65 -4.40 8.36
N ARG A 76 -1.95 -4.16 8.39
CA ARG A 76 -2.99 -5.18 8.46
C ARG A 76 -3.68 -5.27 7.11
N LEU A 77 -3.39 -6.36 6.40
CA LEU A 77 -4.02 -6.68 5.13
C LEU A 77 -5.07 -7.76 5.35
N SER A 78 -6.28 -7.54 4.86
CA SER A 78 -7.35 -8.54 4.85
C SER A 78 -7.93 -8.66 3.44
N LEU A 79 -8.31 -9.88 3.06
CA LEU A 79 -8.98 -10.14 1.79
C LEU A 79 -10.06 -11.19 2.02
N TYR A 80 -11.28 -10.83 1.66
CA TYR A 80 -12.46 -11.67 1.74
C TYR A 80 -13.21 -11.63 0.40
N PRO A 81 -14.01 -12.66 0.07
CA PRO A 81 -14.80 -12.65 -1.15
C PRO A 81 -15.77 -11.46 -1.14
N MET A 82 -15.55 -10.48 -2.02
CA MET A 82 -16.47 -9.36 -2.24
C MET A 82 -17.01 -9.40 -3.67
N GLY A 83 -18.31 -9.16 -3.81
CA GLY A 83 -19.01 -9.17 -5.10
C GLY A 83 -18.91 -10.48 -5.86
N GLN A 84 -18.61 -10.41 -7.16
CA GLN A 84 -18.62 -11.57 -8.05
C GLN A 84 -17.30 -12.36 -7.97
N LYS A 85 -17.35 -13.54 -7.34
CA LYS A 85 -16.19 -14.43 -7.14
C LYS A 85 -15.40 -14.72 -8.41
N GLN A 86 -16.07 -15.06 -9.50
CA GLN A 86 -15.42 -15.39 -10.77
C GLN A 86 -14.70 -14.17 -11.37
N MET A 87 -15.24 -12.98 -11.16
CA MET A 87 -14.61 -11.73 -11.60
C MET A 87 -13.34 -11.44 -10.80
N VAL A 88 -13.37 -11.65 -9.49
CA VAL A 88 -12.17 -11.54 -8.64
C VAL A 88 -11.11 -12.57 -9.05
N LYS A 89 -11.50 -13.82 -9.29
CA LYS A 89 -10.59 -14.87 -9.75
C LYS A 89 -9.89 -14.47 -11.06
N ALA A 90 -10.67 -14.09 -12.07
CA ALA A 90 -10.15 -13.70 -13.37
C ALA A 90 -9.22 -12.48 -13.27
N TYR A 91 -9.57 -11.51 -12.42
CA TYR A 91 -8.71 -10.36 -12.15
C TYR A 91 -7.38 -10.76 -11.52
N LEU A 92 -7.37 -11.64 -10.50
CA LEU A 92 -6.13 -12.08 -9.87
C LEU A 92 -5.23 -12.83 -10.88
N GLU A 93 -5.81 -13.66 -11.74
CA GLU A 93 -5.09 -14.35 -12.83
C GLU A 93 -4.48 -13.34 -13.81
N GLU A 94 -5.22 -12.30 -14.20
CA GLU A 94 -4.73 -11.22 -15.05
C GLU A 94 -3.57 -10.44 -14.41
N MET A 95 -3.61 -10.23 -13.09
CA MET A 95 -2.53 -9.59 -12.33
C MET A 95 -1.36 -10.54 -12.03
N ALA A 96 -1.30 -11.69 -12.71
CA ALA A 96 -0.28 -12.73 -12.54
C ALA A 96 -0.16 -13.25 -11.10
N ILE A 97 -1.27 -13.27 -10.35
CA ILE A 97 -1.34 -13.88 -9.02
C ILE A 97 -1.83 -15.33 -9.16
N GLY A 98 -1.10 -16.25 -8.54
CA GLY A 98 -1.41 -17.67 -8.60
C GLY A 98 -2.78 -17.99 -7.98
N PRO A 99 -3.41 -19.11 -8.39
CA PRO A 99 -4.75 -19.51 -7.92
C PRO A 99 -4.80 -19.80 -6.41
N ALA A 100 -3.64 -19.97 -5.76
CA ALA A 100 -3.52 -20.19 -4.32
C ALA A 100 -4.10 -19.05 -3.49
N LEU A 101 -3.99 -17.79 -3.94
CA LEU A 101 -4.61 -16.67 -3.21
C LEU A 101 -6.13 -16.78 -3.25
N PHE A 102 -6.70 -17.00 -4.43
CA PHE A 102 -8.15 -17.16 -4.60
C PHE A 102 -8.69 -18.33 -3.76
N ALA A 103 -8.01 -19.48 -3.79
CA ALA A 103 -8.36 -20.62 -2.95
C ALA A 103 -8.25 -20.32 -1.45
N ALA A 104 -7.28 -19.50 -1.03
CA ALA A 104 -7.11 -19.10 0.36
C ALA A 104 -8.24 -18.16 0.84
N ILE A 105 -8.77 -17.30 -0.03
CA ILE A 105 -9.87 -16.38 0.32
C ILE A 105 -11.24 -17.04 0.20
N GLU A 106 -11.47 -17.95 -0.77
CA GLU A 106 -12.76 -18.63 -0.90
C GLU A 106 -13.07 -19.54 0.28
N ARG A 107 -12.04 -20.19 0.84
CA ARG A 107 -12.18 -21.07 2.00
C ARG A 107 -12.43 -20.32 3.31
N ARG A 108 -12.35 -18.99 3.30
CA ARG A 108 -12.45 -18.14 4.48
C ARG A 108 -13.75 -17.34 4.42
N SER A 109 -14.70 -17.70 5.28
CA SER A 109 -15.98 -16.99 5.45
C SER A 109 -15.87 -15.73 6.31
N VAL A 110 -14.70 -15.49 6.94
CA VAL A 110 -14.47 -14.38 7.87
C VAL A 110 -13.26 -13.59 7.42
N GLU A 111 -13.34 -12.26 7.52
CA GLU A 111 -12.22 -11.34 7.39
C GLU A 111 -11.09 -11.78 8.33
N ARG A 112 -9.97 -12.24 7.75
CA ARG A 112 -8.81 -12.68 8.52
C ARG A 112 -7.57 -12.02 7.96
N ARG A 113 -6.78 -11.42 8.85
CA ARG A 113 -5.46 -10.86 8.55
C ARG A 113 -4.62 -11.89 7.80
N LEU A 114 -3.97 -11.46 6.73
CA LEU A 114 -2.94 -12.24 6.06
C LEU A 114 -1.58 -11.93 6.69
N GLU A 115 -0.93 -12.96 7.20
CA GLU A 115 0.42 -12.85 7.73
C GLU A 115 1.43 -12.55 6.59
N PRO A 116 2.50 -11.78 6.82
CA PRO A 116 3.47 -11.40 5.80
C PRO A 116 4.02 -12.57 4.97
N GLY A 117 4.44 -13.65 5.63
CA GLY A 117 4.93 -14.85 4.95
C GLY A 117 3.87 -15.55 4.10
N MET A 118 2.59 -15.49 4.50
CA MET A 118 1.48 -16.03 3.72
C MET A 118 1.24 -15.16 2.48
N MET A 119 1.26 -13.83 2.62
CA MET A 119 1.10 -12.90 1.49
C MET A 119 2.15 -13.14 0.41
N LEU A 120 3.41 -13.33 0.82
CA LEU A 120 4.50 -13.65 -0.10
C LEU A 120 4.29 -15.03 -0.75
N LYS A 121 3.95 -16.06 0.06
CA LYS A 121 3.75 -17.43 -0.42
C LYS A 121 2.65 -17.55 -1.49
N VAL A 122 1.58 -16.77 -1.38
CA VAL A 122 0.47 -16.77 -2.34
C VAL A 122 0.62 -15.73 -3.45
N GLY A 123 1.74 -14.99 -3.47
CA GLY A 123 2.04 -13.99 -4.48
C GLY A 123 1.22 -12.72 -4.38
N LEU A 124 0.67 -12.38 -3.21
CA LEU A 124 0.00 -11.10 -2.99
C LEU A 124 1.01 -9.96 -2.80
N THR A 125 2.13 -10.22 -2.13
CA THR A 125 3.29 -9.32 -2.11
C THR A 125 4.40 -9.87 -2.99
N THR A 126 5.30 -9.00 -3.45
CA THR A 126 6.49 -9.40 -4.22
C THR A 126 7.75 -9.47 -3.35
N GLY A 127 7.65 -9.06 -2.09
CA GLY A 127 8.73 -9.04 -1.12
C GLY A 127 8.21 -8.75 0.28
N LEU A 128 9.14 -8.51 1.21
CA LEU A 128 8.87 -8.18 2.62
C LEU A 128 9.11 -6.71 2.95
N GLN A 129 9.47 -5.89 1.96
CA GLN A 129 9.70 -4.46 2.19
C GLN A 129 8.39 -3.71 2.42
N SER A 130 8.47 -2.62 3.17
CA SER A 130 7.36 -1.71 3.48
C SER A 130 7.29 -0.54 2.49
N VAL A 131 6.41 0.41 2.77
CA VAL A 131 6.29 1.70 2.04
C VAL A 131 7.59 2.51 2.02
N ASP A 132 8.49 2.28 2.98
CA ASP A 132 9.81 2.93 3.05
C ASP A 132 10.66 2.64 1.81
N ALA A 133 10.48 1.47 1.16
CA ALA A 133 11.18 1.15 -0.08
C ALA A 133 10.87 2.10 -1.24
N LEU A 134 9.76 2.86 -1.16
CA LEU A 134 9.37 3.85 -2.16
C LEU A 134 9.47 5.30 -1.67
N THR A 135 9.53 5.53 -0.36
CA THR A 135 9.37 6.86 0.24
C THR A 135 10.48 7.23 1.23
N GLY A 136 11.36 6.29 1.57
CA GLY A 136 12.44 6.48 2.52
C GLY A 136 13.42 7.58 2.10
N ALA A 137 13.94 8.32 3.09
CA ALA A 137 14.83 9.45 2.85
C ALA A 137 16.12 9.07 2.10
N THR A 138 16.56 7.81 2.22
CA THR A 138 17.75 7.25 1.57
C THR A 138 17.60 7.16 0.05
N ILE A 139 16.37 7.11 -0.49
CA ILE A 139 16.12 7.09 -1.94
C ILE A 139 16.66 8.37 -2.61
N CYS A 140 16.64 9.49 -1.89
CA CYS A 140 17.16 10.77 -2.39
C CYS A 140 18.68 10.86 -2.43
N GLU A 141 19.38 9.81 -1.97
CA GLU A 141 20.83 9.66 -2.07
C GLU A 141 21.27 8.90 -3.33
N ALA A 142 20.31 8.33 -4.08
CA ALA A 142 20.59 7.63 -5.33
C ALA A 142 21.24 8.55 -6.38
N VAL A 143 22.06 7.96 -7.26
CA VAL A 143 22.72 8.67 -8.37
C VAL A 143 22.27 8.05 -9.70
N PRO A 144 21.57 8.80 -10.58
CA PRO A 144 21.15 10.19 -10.41
C PRO A 144 20.02 10.36 -9.37
N ARG A 145 19.97 11.53 -8.73
CA ARG A 145 18.96 11.85 -7.72
C ARG A 145 17.57 11.93 -8.36
N PRO A 146 16.54 11.26 -7.81
CA PRO A 146 15.17 11.35 -8.31
C PRO A 146 14.62 12.78 -8.27
N GLU A 147 13.91 13.19 -9.31
CA GLU A 147 13.38 14.57 -9.46
C GLU A 147 12.33 14.94 -8.40
N ASN A 148 11.64 13.95 -7.84
CA ASN A 148 10.62 14.15 -6.81
C ASN A 148 11.21 14.38 -5.39
N CYS A 149 12.54 14.31 -5.24
CA CYS A 149 13.22 14.59 -3.99
C CYS A 149 13.31 16.10 -3.71
N ARG A 150 12.24 16.70 -3.19
CA ARG A 150 12.16 18.15 -2.88
C ARG A 150 12.77 18.52 -1.53
N ILE A 151 12.32 17.85 -0.47
CA ILE A 151 12.74 18.09 0.92
C ILE A 151 13.37 16.79 1.41
N ARG A 152 14.53 16.85 2.07
CA ARG A 152 15.17 15.68 2.68
C ARG A 152 14.75 15.63 4.15
N PRO A 153 13.91 14.67 4.58
CA PRO A 153 13.69 14.43 6.00
C PRO A 153 15.02 14.02 6.63
N SER A 154 15.22 14.30 7.92
CA SER A 154 16.34 13.68 8.65
C SER A 154 16.18 12.16 8.60
N ALA A 155 17.29 11.41 8.66
CA ALA A 155 17.24 9.95 8.67
C ALA A 155 16.41 9.38 9.84
N ASN A 156 16.23 10.16 10.91
CA ASN A 156 15.46 9.81 12.09
C ASN A 156 14.05 10.41 12.11
N ALA A 157 13.59 11.06 11.03
CA ALA A 157 12.32 11.80 11.05
C ALA A 157 11.13 10.96 11.50
N GLU A 158 11.11 9.66 11.17
CA GLU A 158 10.05 8.72 11.58
C GLU A 158 10.14 8.35 13.07
N ALA A 159 11.36 8.19 13.60
CA ALA A 159 11.58 7.93 15.03
C ALA A 159 11.34 9.18 15.89
N ASP A 160 11.62 10.37 15.35
CA ASP A 160 11.46 11.66 16.02
C ASP A 160 10.03 12.22 15.87
N ALA A 161 9.19 11.61 15.02
CA ALA A 161 7.82 12.05 14.84
C ALA A 161 7.00 11.80 16.12
N PRO A 162 6.19 12.79 16.57
CA PRO A 162 5.33 12.58 17.72
C PRO A 162 4.34 11.45 17.42
N ALA A 163 4.27 10.46 18.33
CA ALA A 163 3.32 9.36 18.21
C ALA A 163 1.90 9.92 18.13
N LYS A 164 1.25 9.73 16.98
CA LYS A 164 -0.19 9.98 16.85
C LYS A 164 -0.91 8.75 17.43
N LEU A 165 -1.46 8.92 18.64
CA LEU A 165 -2.32 7.95 19.34
C LEU A 165 -3.61 7.67 18.55
#